data_AF-A0A2T4BQ17-F1
#
_entry.id   AF-A0A2T4BQ17-F1
#
_cell.length_a   1.000
_cell.length_b   1.000
_cell.length_c   1.000
_cell.angle_alpha   90.00
_cell.angle_beta   90.00
_cell.angle_gamma   90.00
#
_symmetry.space_group_name_H-M   'P 1'
#
loop_
_entity.id
_entity.type
_entity.pdbx_description
1 polymer ?
#
loop_
_entity_poly.entity_id
_entity_poly.type
_entity_poly.pdbx_seq_one_letter_code
_entity_poly.pdbx_strand_id
1 'polypeptide(L)'
;MDVVLELTDTFIADHVYAWLFPLQPAPYDYPKATASNSSAQAFSSWTYKPATSYFSVEPFQAAYMSSLPRDNMWRQAATLFFITWIFGLIVYFIFATLSYVFIFDKRTLKHPKYIKNQIWLEVIQTNKSMPFMSLLTAPLFLLEVNYGQFFTAFDRLGGTYKMPEAWMFEKEVKMSQKKWKDEAQEVDATVKEVEGSDDRTYVPETKKSK
;
A
#
# COMPACT_ATOMS: atom_id res chain seq x y z
N MET A 1 4.80 -0.70 1.35
CA MET A 1 4.84 0.20 0.18
C MET A 1 6.16 0.11 -0.60
N ASP A 2 7.29 -0.14 0.05
CA ASP A 2 8.64 -0.10 -0.56
C ASP A 2 8.85 -1.02 -1.76
N VAL A 3 8.31 -2.24 -1.73
CA VAL A 3 8.44 -3.20 -2.85
C VAL A 3 7.73 -2.69 -4.12
N VAL A 4 6.58 -2.05 -3.97
CA VAL A 4 5.82 -1.49 -5.10
C VAL A 4 6.58 -0.33 -5.72
N LEU A 5 7.23 0.49 -4.88
CA LEU A 5 8.12 1.55 -5.33
C LEU A 5 9.35 0.99 -6.05
N GLU A 6 10.04 0.00 -5.46
CA GLU A 6 11.22 -0.62 -6.09
C GLU A 6 10.91 -1.19 -7.48
N LEU A 7 9.78 -1.89 -7.61
CA LEU A 7 9.33 -2.43 -8.90
C LEU A 7 9.00 -1.30 -9.89
N THR A 8 8.21 -0.32 -9.48
CA THR A 8 7.78 0.75 -10.39
C THR A 8 8.93 1.65 -10.80
N ASP A 9 9.82 1.98 -9.87
CA ASP A 9 11.05 2.74 -10.14
C ASP A 9 11.92 2.00 -11.15
N THR A 10 12.14 0.70 -10.94
CA THR A 10 13.01 -0.10 -11.80
C THR A 10 12.49 -0.24 -13.22
N PHE A 11 11.17 -0.36 -13.43
CA PHE A 11 10.61 -0.57 -14.76
C PHE A 11 10.16 0.70 -15.48
N ILE A 12 9.73 1.74 -14.76
CA ILE A 12 9.07 2.91 -15.36
C ILE A 12 9.72 4.20 -14.88
N ALA A 13 9.74 4.43 -13.57
CA ALA A 13 10.04 5.75 -13.07
C ALA A 13 11.50 6.16 -13.34
N ASP A 14 12.47 5.26 -13.22
CA ASP A 14 13.87 5.56 -13.53
C ASP A 14 14.06 6.08 -14.96
N HIS A 15 13.35 5.51 -15.93
CA HIS A 15 13.41 5.98 -17.33
C HIS A 15 12.81 7.36 -17.49
N VAL A 16 11.67 7.61 -16.85
CA VAL A 16 10.98 8.90 -16.89
C VAL A 16 11.83 9.98 -16.22
N TYR A 17 12.41 9.70 -15.07
CA TYR A 17 13.26 10.65 -14.34
C TYR A 17 14.61 10.88 -15.03
N ALA A 18 15.24 9.85 -15.61
CA ALA A 18 16.45 10.03 -16.40
C ALA A 18 16.21 10.88 -17.66
N TRP A 19 15.02 10.81 -18.25
CA TRP A 19 14.62 11.64 -19.38
C TRP A 19 14.27 13.08 -18.98
N LEU A 20 13.52 13.28 -17.89
CA LEU A 20 13.13 14.61 -17.41
C LEU A 20 14.29 15.38 -16.77
N PHE A 21 15.15 14.68 -16.03
CA PHE A 21 16.22 15.25 -15.22
C PHE A 21 17.54 14.50 -15.42
N PRO A 22 18.12 14.53 -16.64
CA PRO A 22 19.41 13.88 -16.89
C PRO A 22 20.51 14.50 -16.03
N LEU A 23 21.43 13.69 -15.50
CA LEU A 23 22.63 14.22 -14.87
C LEU A 23 23.42 15.05 -15.88
N GLN A 24 23.62 16.32 -15.55
CA GLN A 24 24.60 17.14 -16.22
C GLN A 24 25.96 16.96 -15.52
N PRO A 25 27.07 16.86 -16.26
CA PRO A 25 28.39 16.87 -15.65
C PRO A 25 28.58 18.18 -14.86
N ALA A 26 29.13 18.08 -13.65
CA ALA A 26 29.31 19.23 -12.78
C ALA A 26 30.16 20.31 -13.49
N PRO A 27 29.73 21.59 -13.52
CA PRO A 27 30.45 22.64 -14.24
C PRO A 27 31.80 23.06 -13.63
N TYR A 28 32.19 22.52 -12.46
CA TYR A 28 33.40 22.95 -11.76
C TYR A 28 34.19 21.79 -11.12
N ASP A 29 35.51 21.92 -11.25
CA ASP A 29 36.58 21.00 -10.82
C ASP A 29 36.66 20.93 -9.28
N TYR A 30 35.85 20.06 -8.66
CA TYR A 30 35.97 19.65 -7.25
C TYR A 30 36.67 18.28 -7.16
N PRO A 31 37.50 18.03 -6.14
CA PRO A 31 38.87 17.57 -6.33
C PRO A 31 38.98 16.19 -6.97
N LYS A 32 39.87 16.11 -7.96
CA LYS A 32 40.31 14.94 -8.71
C LYS A 32 40.45 13.68 -7.85
N ALA A 33 39.49 12.78 -7.95
CA ALA A 33 39.77 11.37 -7.79
C ALA A 33 40.43 10.89 -9.10
N THR A 34 41.67 10.45 -9.00
CA THR A 34 42.50 9.95 -10.10
C THR A 34 41.77 8.81 -10.85
N ALA A 35 41.11 9.13 -11.96
CA ALA A 35 40.66 8.16 -12.94
C ALA A 35 40.86 8.74 -14.36
N SER A 36 41.89 8.21 -14.99
CA SER A 36 42.37 8.49 -16.33
C SER A 36 41.37 8.02 -17.39
N ASN A 37 41.17 8.81 -18.45
CA ASN A 37 40.61 8.41 -19.75
C ASN A 37 39.30 7.57 -19.76
N SER A 38 38.15 8.25 -19.73
CA SER A 38 36.93 7.82 -20.43
C SER A 38 35.95 8.99 -20.47
N SER A 39 35.15 9.13 -21.53
CA SER A 39 34.02 10.06 -21.61
C SER A 39 33.22 10.06 -20.31
N ALA A 40 33.35 11.11 -19.49
CA ALA A 40 32.84 11.12 -18.12
C ALA A 40 31.31 11.23 -18.11
N GLN A 41 30.63 10.09 -18.20
CA GLN A 41 29.21 10.00 -17.87
C GLN A 41 29.07 10.25 -16.37
N ALA A 42 28.40 11.33 -16.01
CA ALA A 42 28.08 11.64 -14.62
C ALA A 42 27.07 10.60 -14.11
N PHE A 43 27.49 9.77 -13.17
CA PHE A 43 26.62 8.81 -12.47
C PHE A 43 26.23 9.34 -11.10
N SER A 44 25.00 9.08 -10.67
CA SER A 44 24.52 9.45 -9.33
C SER A 44 25.29 8.69 -8.24
N SER A 45 25.51 9.32 -7.08
CA SER A 45 26.16 8.70 -5.90
C SER A 45 25.28 7.69 -5.14
N TRP A 46 24.06 7.43 -5.61
CA TRP A 46 23.12 6.51 -4.98
C TRP A 46 23.65 5.07 -4.99
N THR A 47 23.38 4.32 -3.93
CA THR A 47 23.75 2.90 -3.80
C THR A 47 22.49 2.06 -3.63
N TYR A 48 22.43 0.94 -4.36
CA TYR A 48 21.32 0.00 -4.27
C TYR A 48 21.24 -0.63 -2.89
N LYS A 49 20.05 -0.58 -2.30
CA LYS A 49 19.67 -1.33 -1.12
C LYS A 49 18.36 -2.05 -1.43
N PRO A 50 18.30 -3.39 -1.29
CA PRO A 50 17.07 -4.13 -1.56
C PRO A 50 15.99 -3.74 -0.53
N ALA A 51 14.74 -3.58 -0.98
CA ALA A 51 13.63 -3.24 -0.06
C ALA A 51 13.21 -4.41 0.82
N THR A 52 13.52 -5.65 0.43
CA THR A 52 13.17 -6.85 1.20
C THR A 52 14.28 -7.89 1.18
N SER A 53 14.42 -8.65 2.28
CA SER A 53 15.39 -9.74 2.38
C SER A 53 15.03 -10.96 1.53
N TYR A 54 13.77 -11.07 1.08
CA TYR A 54 13.27 -12.25 0.36
C TYR A 54 13.37 -12.14 -1.16
N PHE A 55 13.52 -10.94 -1.70
CA PHE A 55 13.48 -10.66 -3.12
C PHE A 55 14.26 -9.38 -3.44
N SER A 56 15.16 -9.44 -4.42
CA SER A 56 15.95 -8.29 -4.87
C SER A 56 15.81 -8.14 -6.38
N VAL A 57 15.46 -6.94 -6.82
CA VAL A 57 15.43 -6.60 -8.25
C VAL A 57 16.62 -5.71 -8.53
N GLU A 58 17.52 -6.16 -9.39
CA GLU A 58 18.67 -5.35 -9.78
C GLU A 58 18.20 -4.05 -10.47
N PRO A 59 18.72 -2.88 -10.06
CA PRO A 59 18.33 -1.61 -10.64
C PRO A 59 18.85 -1.51 -12.07
N PHE A 60 18.02 -0.91 -12.94
CA PHE A 60 18.42 -0.65 -14.32
C PHE A 60 19.43 0.51 -14.38
N GLN A 61 20.23 0.58 -15.46
CA GLN A 61 21.27 1.60 -15.63
C GLN A 61 20.71 3.04 -15.57
N ALA A 62 19.44 3.24 -15.96
CA ALA A 62 18.76 4.53 -15.89
C ALA A 62 18.63 5.09 -14.46
N ALA A 63 18.66 4.23 -13.43
CA ALA A 63 18.62 4.66 -12.03
C ALA A 63 19.76 5.63 -11.69
N TYR A 64 20.92 5.45 -12.33
CA TYR A 64 22.13 6.24 -12.08
C TYR A 64 22.26 7.46 -12.99
N MET A 65 21.37 7.61 -13.97
CA MET A 65 21.41 8.69 -14.98
C MET A 65 20.48 9.87 -14.65
N SER A 66 19.67 9.75 -13.60
CA SER A 66 18.75 10.80 -13.11
C SER A 66 19.38 11.63 -11.98
N SER A 67 19.34 12.97 -12.10
CA SER A 67 19.91 13.88 -11.10
C SER A 67 19.22 13.78 -9.73
N LEU A 68 17.99 13.26 -9.72
CA LEU A 68 17.24 12.90 -8.53
C LEU A 68 17.50 11.42 -8.17
N PRO A 69 18.37 11.13 -7.17
CA PRO A 69 18.52 9.78 -6.62
C PRO A 69 17.20 9.22 -6.07
N ARG A 70 17.09 7.89 -5.98
CA ARG A 70 15.89 7.18 -5.48
C ARG A 70 15.54 7.54 -4.02
N ASP A 71 16.51 7.98 -3.23
CA ASP A 71 16.31 8.36 -1.82
C ASP A 71 15.67 9.75 -1.64
N ASN A 72 15.54 10.54 -2.72
CA ASN A 72 14.94 11.86 -2.61
C ASN A 72 13.44 11.78 -2.32
N MET A 73 13.01 12.39 -1.21
CA MET A 73 11.60 12.47 -0.80
C MET A 73 10.69 13.01 -1.91
N TRP A 74 11.13 14.01 -2.66
CA TRP A 74 10.31 14.60 -3.74
C TRP A 74 10.04 13.62 -4.89
N ARG A 75 11.05 12.82 -5.26
CA ARG A 75 10.92 11.80 -6.29
C ARG A 75 10.00 10.69 -5.82
N GLN A 76 10.19 10.20 -4.59
CA GLN A 76 9.34 9.20 -3.98
C GLN A 76 7.90 9.68 -3.86
N ALA A 77 7.67 10.92 -3.42
CA ALA A 77 6.33 11.51 -3.29
C ALA A 77 5.61 11.62 -4.64
N ALA A 78 6.30 12.10 -5.67
CA ALA A 78 5.74 12.19 -7.03
C ALA A 78 5.42 10.80 -7.59
N THR A 79 6.35 9.85 -7.43
CA THR A 79 6.17 8.46 -7.89
C THR A 79 4.99 7.79 -7.17
N LEU A 80 4.90 7.91 -5.85
CA LEU A 80 3.77 7.42 -5.06
C LEU A 80 2.43 8.04 -5.49
N PHE A 81 2.40 9.34 -5.73
CA PHE A 81 1.21 10.03 -6.22
C PHE A 81 0.73 9.46 -7.56
N PHE A 82 1.63 9.29 -8.53
CA PHE A 82 1.28 8.76 -9.85
C PHE A 82 0.87 7.28 -9.78
N ILE A 83 1.58 6.46 -9.00
CA ILE A 83 1.24 5.04 -8.80
C ILE A 83 -0.17 4.92 -8.24
N THR A 84 -0.46 5.61 -7.15
CA THR A 84 -1.76 5.51 -6.46
C THR A 84 -2.90 6.02 -7.33
N TRP A 85 -2.68 7.10 -8.08
CA TRP A 85 -3.68 7.64 -9.00
C TRP A 85 -3.96 6.69 -10.18
N ILE A 86 -2.92 6.22 -10.88
CA ILE A 86 -3.07 5.33 -12.04
C ILE A 86 -3.65 3.98 -11.62
N PHE A 87 -3.15 3.40 -10.52
CA PHE A 87 -3.68 2.16 -9.97
C PHE A 87 -5.15 2.30 -9.60
N GLY A 88 -5.53 3.40 -8.93
CA GLY A 88 -6.93 3.71 -8.62
C GLY A 88 -7.81 3.81 -9.87
N LEU A 89 -7.34 4.46 -10.93
CA LEU A 89 -8.04 4.51 -12.21
C LEU A 89 -8.24 3.12 -12.83
N ILE A 90 -7.19 2.30 -12.87
CA ILE A 90 -7.23 0.94 -13.43
C ILE A 90 -8.26 0.09 -12.68
N VAL A 91 -8.17 0.06 -11.35
CA VAL A 91 -9.10 -0.70 -10.50
C VAL A 91 -10.53 -0.20 -10.70
N TYR A 92 -10.74 1.12 -10.71
CA TYR A 92 -12.03 1.71 -10.96
C TYR A 92 -12.62 1.25 -12.29
N PHE A 93 -11.89 1.38 -13.41
CA PHE A 93 -12.43 1.04 -14.72
C PHE A 93 -12.71 -0.45 -14.88
N ILE A 94 -11.87 -1.32 -14.31
CA ILE A 94 -12.09 -2.78 -14.33
C ILE A 94 -13.37 -3.11 -13.56
N PHE A 95 -13.47 -2.73 -12.29
CA PHE A 95 -14.63 -3.07 -11.46
C PHE A 95 -15.91 -2.35 -11.87
N ALA A 96 -15.82 -1.09 -12.32
CA ALA A 96 -16.97 -0.35 -12.85
C ALA A 96 -17.52 -1.02 -14.11
N THR A 97 -16.65 -1.46 -15.02
CA THR A 97 -17.05 -2.16 -16.24
C THR A 97 -17.69 -3.51 -15.93
N LEU A 98 -17.09 -4.30 -15.02
CA LEU A 98 -17.66 -5.58 -14.57
C LEU A 98 -19.02 -5.37 -13.90
N SER A 99 -19.14 -4.39 -13.00
CA SER A 99 -20.39 -4.05 -12.34
C SER A 99 -21.47 -3.62 -13.34
N TYR A 100 -21.12 -2.80 -14.33
CA TYR A 100 -22.04 -2.35 -15.38
C TYR A 100 -22.55 -3.50 -16.26
N VAL A 101 -21.69 -4.47 -16.58
CA VAL A 101 -22.08 -5.61 -17.41
C VAL A 101 -22.93 -6.62 -16.62
N PHE A 102 -22.45 -7.04 -15.45
CA PHE A 102 -23.00 -8.19 -14.71
C PHE A 102 -24.09 -7.84 -13.69
N ILE A 103 -23.93 -6.73 -12.95
CA ILE A 103 -24.77 -6.42 -11.78
C ILE A 103 -25.83 -5.37 -12.13
N PHE A 104 -25.51 -4.43 -13.03
CA PHE A 104 -26.37 -3.27 -13.29
C PHE A 104 -27.62 -3.61 -14.13
N ASP A 105 -28.81 -3.29 -13.58
CA ASP A 105 -30.09 -3.39 -14.28
C ASP A 105 -30.33 -2.17 -15.19
N LYS A 106 -30.31 -2.40 -16.50
CA LYS A 106 -30.53 -1.38 -17.54
C LYS A 106 -31.94 -0.80 -17.56
N ARG A 107 -32.92 -1.41 -16.87
CA ARG A 107 -34.29 -0.89 -16.77
C ARG A 107 -34.36 0.43 -16.01
N THR A 108 -33.40 0.67 -15.11
CA THR A 108 -33.28 1.91 -14.34
C THR A 108 -33.10 3.15 -15.21
N LEU A 109 -32.53 3.00 -16.41
CA LEU A 109 -32.32 4.08 -17.38
C LEU A 109 -33.63 4.69 -17.92
N LYS A 110 -34.75 3.98 -17.78
CA LYS A 110 -36.09 4.44 -18.21
C LYS A 110 -36.85 5.18 -17.12
N HIS A 111 -36.28 5.30 -15.92
CA HIS A 111 -36.94 5.96 -14.81
C HIS A 111 -37.19 7.45 -15.15
N PRO A 112 -38.37 8.01 -14.84
CA PRO A 112 -38.70 9.41 -15.17
C PRO A 112 -37.75 10.45 -14.55
N LYS A 113 -37.06 10.07 -13.47
CA LYS A 113 -36.01 10.86 -12.80
C LYS A 113 -34.58 10.44 -13.21
N TYR A 114 -34.39 9.85 -14.40
CA TYR A 114 -33.06 9.51 -14.90
C TYR A 114 -32.42 10.75 -15.54
N ILE A 115 -31.23 11.12 -15.08
CA ILE A 115 -30.51 12.29 -15.60
C ILE A 115 -29.87 11.91 -16.94
N LYS A 116 -29.96 12.79 -17.94
CA LYS A 116 -29.34 12.56 -19.24
C LYS A 116 -27.83 12.33 -19.08
N ASN A 117 -27.31 11.26 -19.67
CA ASN A 117 -25.91 10.87 -19.59
C ASN A 117 -25.39 10.65 -18.16
N GLN A 118 -26.25 10.21 -17.23
CA GLN A 118 -25.87 10.03 -15.82
C GLN A 118 -24.62 9.17 -15.64
N ILE A 119 -24.48 8.07 -16.39
CA ILE A 119 -23.28 7.21 -16.32
C ILE A 119 -22.00 8.01 -16.64
N TRP A 120 -22.06 8.89 -17.65
CA TRP A 120 -20.92 9.75 -17.99
C TRP A 120 -20.65 10.80 -16.92
N LEU A 121 -21.70 11.36 -16.31
CA LEU A 121 -21.55 12.32 -15.22
C LEU A 121 -20.86 11.68 -14.01
N GLU A 122 -21.22 10.44 -13.68
CA GLU A 122 -20.58 9.66 -12.61
C GLU A 122 -19.11 9.41 -12.94
N VAL A 123 -18.79 8.95 -14.16
CA VAL A 123 -17.40 8.74 -14.61
C VAL A 123 -16.60 10.05 -14.57
N ILE A 124 -17.16 11.17 -15.03
CA ILE A 124 -16.49 12.48 -14.99
C ILE A 124 -16.26 12.92 -13.54
N GLN A 125 -17.25 12.74 -12.67
CA GLN A 125 -17.15 13.10 -11.27
C GLN A 125 -16.07 12.28 -10.57
N THR A 126 -15.99 10.97 -10.83
CA THR A 126 -14.94 10.13 -10.25
C THR A 126 -13.55 10.52 -10.79
N ASN A 127 -13.40 10.73 -12.11
CA ASN A 127 -12.12 11.15 -12.68
C ASN A 127 -11.63 12.51 -12.16
N LYS A 128 -12.55 13.43 -11.85
CA LYS A 128 -12.21 14.72 -11.23
C LYS A 128 -11.81 14.59 -9.76
N SER A 129 -12.42 13.68 -9.00
CA SER A 129 -12.16 13.53 -7.57
C SER A 129 -10.95 12.64 -7.23
N MET A 130 -10.64 11.64 -8.05
CA MET A 130 -9.52 10.72 -7.84
C MET A 130 -8.16 11.39 -7.61
N PRO A 131 -7.69 12.36 -8.43
CA PRO A 131 -6.38 12.96 -8.21
C PRO A 131 -6.31 13.76 -6.90
N PHE A 132 -7.43 14.33 -6.45
CA PHE A 132 -7.49 15.03 -5.18
C PHE A 132 -7.37 14.05 -4.00
N MET A 133 -8.05 12.90 -4.09
CA MET A 133 -7.92 11.85 -3.09
C MET A 133 -6.50 11.28 -3.05
N SER A 134 -5.91 10.94 -4.20
CA SER A 134 -4.53 10.41 -4.25
C SER A 134 -3.51 11.43 -3.73
N LEU A 135 -3.73 12.72 -3.95
CA LEU A 135 -2.89 13.79 -3.40
C LEU A 135 -2.93 13.83 -1.87
N LEU A 136 -4.10 13.60 -1.25
CA LEU A 136 -4.23 13.56 0.21
C LEU A 136 -3.69 12.26 0.81
N THR A 137 -3.76 11.14 0.08
CA THR A 137 -3.25 9.85 0.56
C THR A 137 -1.74 9.68 0.34
N ALA A 138 -1.16 10.28 -0.70
CA ALA A 138 0.26 10.14 -1.03
C ALA A 138 1.22 10.55 0.13
N PRO A 139 0.98 11.64 0.89
CA PRO A 139 1.79 11.97 2.05
C PRO A 139 1.77 10.89 3.15
N LEU A 140 0.63 10.21 3.37
CA LEU A 140 0.54 9.14 4.35
C LEU A 140 1.42 7.95 3.95
N PHE A 141 1.41 7.58 2.67
CA PHE A 141 2.30 6.55 2.15
C PHE A 141 3.77 6.97 2.18
N LEU A 142 4.06 8.24 1.92
CA LEU A 142 5.43 8.75 2.02
C LEU A 142 5.96 8.68 3.47
N LEU A 143 5.09 8.96 4.44
CA LEU A 143 5.40 8.79 5.86
C LEU A 143 5.59 7.31 6.22
N GLU A 144 4.81 6.40 5.66
CA GLU A 144 5.00 4.95 5.86
C GLU A 144 6.38 4.49 5.34
N VAL A 145 6.78 4.93 4.15
CA VAL A 145 8.05 4.56 3.50
C VAL A 145 9.26 5.08 4.29
N ASN A 146 9.24 6.35 4.71
CA ASN A 146 10.40 6.97 5.36
C ASN A 146 10.41 6.84 6.89
N TYR A 147 9.22 6.76 7.48
CA TYR A 147 9.00 6.83 8.92
C TYR A 147 8.13 5.67 9.45
N GLY A 148 8.01 4.56 8.72
CA GLY A 148 7.18 3.40 9.12
C GLY A 148 7.47 2.88 10.52
N GLN A 149 8.72 3.00 11.00
CA GLN A 149 9.11 2.67 12.37
C GLN A 149 8.42 3.53 13.43
N PHE A 150 8.09 4.79 13.11
CA PHE A 150 7.36 5.68 14.01
C PHE A 150 5.90 5.25 14.17
N PHE A 151 5.26 4.68 13.15
CA PHE A 151 3.93 4.10 13.30
C PHE A 151 3.94 2.94 14.30
N THR A 152 4.96 2.06 14.26
CA THR A 152 5.13 1.00 15.27
C THR A 152 5.46 1.57 16.65
N ALA A 153 6.21 2.66 16.73
CA ALA A 153 6.51 3.32 18.00
C ALA A 153 5.28 4.01 18.60
N PHE A 154 4.44 4.67 17.79
CA PHE A 154 3.18 5.27 18.21
C PHE A 154 2.15 4.21 18.61
N ASP A 155 2.10 3.06 17.92
CA ASP A 155 1.24 1.93 18.30
C ASP A 155 1.67 1.31 19.65
N ARG A 156 2.98 1.26 19.92
CA ARG A 156 3.53 0.87 21.23
C ARG A 156 3.27 1.91 22.31
N LEU A 157 3.40 3.20 21.99
CA LEU A 157 3.19 4.31 22.92
C LEU A 157 1.70 4.49 23.27
N GLY A 158 0.82 4.25 22.31
CA GLY A 158 -0.64 4.29 22.48
C GLY A 158 -1.22 3.05 23.16
N GLY A 159 -0.41 2.03 23.46
CA GLY A 159 -0.86 0.81 24.14
C GLY A 159 -1.80 -0.09 23.33
N THR A 160 -2.05 0.24 22.05
CA THR A 160 -2.90 -0.54 21.14
C THR A 160 -2.19 -1.83 20.69
N TYR A 161 -0.85 -1.85 20.74
CA TYR A 161 -0.08 -3.04 20.39
C TYR A 161 -0.28 -4.17 21.41
N LYS A 162 -1.09 -5.17 21.05
CA LYS A 162 -1.21 -6.44 21.79
C LYS A 162 -0.33 -7.49 21.14
N MET A 163 0.75 -7.87 21.82
CA MET A 163 1.55 -9.01 21.38
C MET A 163 0.71 -10.30 21.50
N PRO A 164 0.72 -11.19 20.50
CA PRO A 164 0.14 -12.51 20.66
C PRO A 164 0.88 -13.25 21.78
N GLU A 165 0.11 -13.75 22.75
CA GLU A 165 0.62 -14.52 23.88
C GLU A 165 1.34 -15.79 23.40
N ALA A 166 2.37 -16.24 24.14
CA ALA A 166 3.23 -17.37 23.73
C ALA A 166 2.44 -18.66 23.39
N TRP A 167 1.33 -18.90 24.08
CA TRP A 167 0.49 -20.07 23.86
C TRP A 167 -0.19 -20.11 22.48
N MET A 168 -0.34 -18.96 21.80
CA MET A 168 -0.93 -18.87 20.45
C MET A 168 -0.01 -19.48 19.37
N PHE A 169 1.28 -19.61 19.66
CA PHE A 169 2.28 -20.21 18.78
C PHE A 169 2.45 -21.71 19.01
N GLU A 170 2.00 -22.22 20.17
CA GLU A 170 2.08 -23.63 20.52
C GLU A 170 0.80 -24.36 20.06
N LYS A 171 0.90 -25.15 18.98
CA LYS A 171 -0.25 -25.87 18.40
C LYS A 171 -1.00 -26.73 19.41
N GLU A 172 -0.29 -27.37 20.34
CA GLU A 172 -0.89 -28.25 21.35
C GLU A 172 -1.73 -27.47 22.38
N VAL A 173 -1.20 -26.34 22.87
CA VAL A 173 -1.89 -25.49 23.84
C VAL A 173 -3.05 -24.75 23.18
N LYS A 174 -2.87 -24.27 21.95
CA LYS A 174 -3.91 -23.60 21.15
C LYS A 174 -5.11 -24.50 20.82
N MET A 175 -4.90 -25.80 20.63
CA MET A 175 -5.96 -26.77 20.30
C MET A 175 -6.48 -27.53 21.54
N SER A 176 -6.00 -27.17 22.73
CA SER A 176 -6.40 -27.83 23.97
C SER A 176 -7.82 -27.41 24.36
N GLN A 177 -8.68 -28.40 24.64
CA GLN A 177 -10.05 -28.15 25.12
C GLN A 177 -10.10 -27.33 26.41
N LYS A 178 -9.04 -27.41 27.24
CA LYS A 178 -8.96 -26.61 28.47
C LYS A 178 -8.86 -25.13 28.14
N LYS A 179 -8.01 -24.75 27.18
CA LYS A 179 -7.84 -23.35 26.79
C LYS A 179 -9.06 -22.77 26.11
N TRP A 180 -9.74 -23.53 25.26
CA TRP A 180 -11.00 -23.08 24.65
C TRP A 180 -12.11 -22.83 25.67
N LYS A 181 -12.16 -23.63 26.76
CA LYS A 181 -13.12 -23.40 27.85
C LYS A 181 -12.79 -22.15 28.65
N ASP A 182 -11.51 -21.98 29.00
CA ASP A 182 -11.04 -20.80 29.73
C ASP A 182 -11.31 -19.51 28.92
N GLU A 183 -11.04 -19.53 27.60
CA GLU A 183 -11.26 -18.39 26.68
C GLU A 183 -12.75 -18.10 26.47
N ALA A 184 -13.59 -19.14 26.29
CA ALA A 184 -15.04 -18.96 26.20
C ALA A 184 -15.60 -18.30 27.47
N GLN A 185 -15.13 -18.73 28.64
CA GLN A 185 -15.55 -18.15 29.92
C GLN A 185 -15.12 -16.68 30.08
N GLU A 186 -13.94 -16.31 29.61
CA GLU A 186 -13.45 -14.92 29.63
C GLU A 186 -14.25 -14.01 28.67
N VAL A 187 -14.55 -14.51 27.47
CA VAL A 187 -15.39 -13.82 26.50
C VAL A 187 -16.79 -13.61 27.05
N ASP A 188 -17.41 -14.66 27.62
CA ASP A 188 -18.74 -14.56 28.22
C ASP A 188 -18.78 -13.57 29.40
N ALA A 189 -17.72 -13.52 30.21
CA ALA A 189 -17.58 -12.54 31.29
C ALA A 189 -17.47 -11.10 30.77
N THR A 190 -16.66 -10.88 29.73
CA THR A 190 -16.49 -9.56 29.09
C THR A 190 -17.78 -9.10 28.42
N VAL A 191 -18.48 -10.00 27.74
CA VAL A 191 -19.77 -9.73 27.10
C VAL A 191 -20.80 -9.32 28.14
N LYS A 192 -20.86 -10.04 29.27
CA LYS A 192 -21.76 -9.71 30.38
C LYS A 192 -21.46 -8.34 30.98
N GLU A 193 -20.20 -7.93 31.03
CA GLU A 193 -19.79 -6.59 31.48
C GLU A 193 -20.22 -5.49 30.49
N VAL A 194 -20.04 -5.70 29.19
CA VAL A 194 -20.32 -4.70 28.16
C VAL A 194 -21.82 -4.60 27.81
N GLU A 195 -22.50 -5.73 27.70
CA GLU A 195 -23.88 -5.83 27.17
C GLU A 195 -24.93 -6.00 28.29
N GLY A 196 -24.53 -6.32 29.52
CA GLY A 196 -25.39 -6.42 30.71
C GLY A 196 -26.31 -7.66 30.74
N SER A 197 -26.98 -7.99 29.65
CA SER A 197 -27.77 -9.22 29.47
C SER A 197 -27.32 -10.00 28.24
N ASP A 198 -27.07 -11.30 28.41
CA ASP A 198 -26.64 -12.18 27.31
C ASP A 198 -27.86 -12.86 26.66
N ASP A 199 -28.23 -12.38 25.46
CA ASP A 199 -29.36 -12.89 24.66
C ASP A 199 -28.94 -13.97 23.63
N ARG A 200 -27.69 -14.45 23.67
CA ARG A 200 -27.15 -15.38 22.67
C ARG A 200 -27.66 -16.80 22.92
N THR A 201 -28.28 -17.41 21.90
CA THR A 201 -28.65 -18.83 21.90
C THR A 201 -27.74 -19.60 20.95
N TYR A 202 -26.91 -20.49 21.51
CA TYR A 202 -26.03 -21.36 20.72
C TYR A 202 -26.78 -22.61 20.26
N VAL A 203 -26.54 -23.02 19.01
CA VAL A 203 -27.11 -24.25 18.45
C VAL A 203 -26.55 -25.45 19.23
N PRO A 204 -27.38 -26.38 19.73
CA PRO A 204 -26.88 -27.54 20.45
C PRO A 204 -25.98 -28.38 19.54
N GLU A 205 -24.83 -28.82 20.08
CA GLU A 205 -23.93 -29.73 19.36
C GLU A 205 -24.70 -30.99 18.97
N THR A 206 -24.87 -31.21 17.67
CA THR A 206 -25.42 -32.47 17.15
C THR A 206 -24.44 -33.58 17.52
N LYS A 207 -24.84 -34.46 18.44
CA LYS A 207 -24.07 -35.68 18.74
C LYS A 207 -23.87 -36.42 17.42
N LYS A 208 -22.64 -36.43 16.91
CA LYS A 208 -22.26 -37.33 15.81
C LYS A 208 -22.53 -38.74 16.30
N SER A 209 -23.58 -39.37 15.77
CA SER A 209 -23.82 -40.80 15.96
C SER A 209 -22.57 -41.53 15.49
N LYS A 210 -21.96 -42.28 16.40
CA LYS A 210 -21.02 -43.34 16.03
C LYS A 210 -21.76 -44.42 15.24
#